data_AF-A0A522DMJ3-F1
#
_entry.id   AF-A0A522DMJ3-F1
#
_cell.length_a   1.000
_cell.length_b   1.000
_cell.length_c   1.000
_cell.angle_alpha   90.00
_cell.angle_beta   90.00
_cell.angle_gamma   90.00
#
_symmetry.space_group_name_H-M   'P 1'
#
loop_
_entity.id
_entity.type
_entity.pdbx_description
1 polymer ?
#
loop_
_entity_poly.entity_id
_entity_poly.type
_entity_poly.pdbx_seq_one_letter_code
_entity_poly.pdbx_strand_id
1 'polypeptide(L)'
;MHELIAQELYLALEYAKSIDEDSGKRMMIQLEIDQPLFFQTIFNTFSSIIAERHQDMAHLFMDLSFEVLCVYRKVFGSTPKFSDDPTWMERQAGLLDKELKPLIEGRHISEKRSQQIKADFFKPKDGEIMQTGLVQFLNESVDDFVSYNACDAATIELTKTMLFVVVRLFNNLYSKPTLQ
;
A
#
# COMPACT_ATOMS: atom_id res chain seq x y z
N MET A 1 15.38 7.86 1.55
CA MET A 1 13.95 7.99 1.26
C MET A 1 13.49 9.31 1.86
N HIS A 2 12.55 10.00 1.21
CA HIS A 2 11.99 11.30 1.63
C HIS A 2 10.51 11.36 1.26
N GLU A 3 9.75 12.27 1.87
CA GLU A 3 8.35 12.50 1.50
C GLU A 3 8.30 13.17 0.12
N LEU A 4 7.48 12.63 -0.78
CA LEU A 4 7.30 13.12 -2.14
C LEU A 4 6.68 14.52 -2.11
N ILE A 5 7.40 15.50 -2.64
CA ILE A 5 6.81 16.82 -2.87
C ILE A 5 5.84 16.77 -4.06
N ALA A 6 4.89 17.69 -4.13
CA ALA A 6 3.81 17.69 -5.11
C ALA A 6 4.29 17.52 -6.57
N GLN A 7 5.38 18.20 -6.95
CA GLN A 7 5.94 18.09 -8.30
C GLN A 7 6.53 16.69 -8.58
N GLU A 8 7.26 16.10 -7.62
CA GLU A 8 7.82 14.76 -7.77
C GLU A 8 6.71 13.71 -7.89
N LEU A 9 5.70 13.81 -7.02
CA LEU A 9 4.54 12.93 -7.06
C LEU A 9 3.81 13.03 -8.41
N TYR A 10 3.54 14.25 -8.88
CA TYR A 10 2.89 14.47 -10.17
C TYR A 10 3.66 13.81 -11.32
N LEU A 11 4.97 14.07 -11.42
CA LEU A 11 5.81 13.48 -12.46
C LEU A 11 5.89 11.96 -12.36
N ALA A 12 5.84 11.41 -11.15
CA ALA A 12 5.87 9.98 -10.92
C ALA A 12 4.54 9.30 -11.31
N LEU A 13 3.40 9.95 -11.06
CA LEU A 13 2.08 9.49 -11.49
C LEU A 13 1.91 9.58 -13.01
N GLU A 14 2.36 10.66 -13.64
CA GLU A 14 2.37 10.76 -15.11
C GLU A 14 3.28 9.70 -15.74
N TYR A 15 4.42 9.41 -15.11
CA TYR A 15 5.25 8.28 -15.50
C TYR A 15 4.48 6.94 -15.40
N ALA A 16 3.77 6.68 -14.31
CA ALA A 16 2.98 5.46 -14.13
C ALA A 16 1.95 5.27 -15.26
N LYS A 17 1.24 6.34 -15.64
CA LYS A 17 0.27 6.33 -16.75
C LYS A 17 0.90 6.14 -18.13
N SER A 18 2.17 6.50 -18.28
CA SER A 18 2.90 6.36 -19.55
C SER A 18 3.46 4.95 -19.80
N ILE A 19 3.37 4.05 -18.81
CA ILE A 19 3.88 2.69 -18.92
C ILE A 19 3.01 1.87 -19.88
N ASP A 20 3.65 1.33 -20.92
CA ASP A 20 3.02 0.35 -21.81
C ASP A 20 2.86 -1.03 -21.12
N GLU A 21 1.97 -1.85 -21.67
CA GLU A 21 1.63 -3.18 -21.11
C GLU A 21 2.85 -4.09 -20.94
N ASP A 22 3.75 -4.14 -21.94
CA ASP A 22 4.94 -5.00 -21.89
C ASP A 22 5.91 -4.54 -20.80
N SER A 23 6.10 -3.22 -20.67
CA SER A 23 6.90 -2.62 -19.61
C SER A 23 6.28 -2.89 -18.24
N GLY A 24 4.97 -2.71 -18.08
CA GLY A 24 4.27 -2.99 -16.83
C GLY A 24 4.38 -4.45 -16.43
N LYS A 25 4.18 -5.37 -17.38
CA LYS A 25 4.35 -6.82 -17.16
C LYS A 25 5.77 -7.17 -16.71
N ARG A 26 6.81 -6.58 -17.34
CA ARG A 26 8.20 -6.76 -16.89
C ARG A 26 8.42 -6.25 -15.47
N MET A 27 7.81 -5.12 -15.10
CA MET A 27 7.94 -4.57 -13.75
C MET A 27 7.31 -5.50 -12.70
N MET A 28 6.14 -6.07 -13.00
CA MET A 28 5.45 -7.02 -12.13
C MET A 28 6.24 -8.32 -11.97
N ILE A 29 6.70 -8.91 -13.07
CA ILE A 29 7.54 -10.13 -13.04
C ILE A 29 8.82 -9.89 -12.24
N GLN A 30 9.46 -8.73 -12.43
CA GLN A 30 10.69 -8.42 -11.68
C GLN A 30 10.41 -8.28 -10.18
N LEU A 31 9.29 -7.66 -9.80
CA LEU A 31 8.88 -7.57 -8.40
C LEU A 31 8.59 -8.96 -7.81
N GLU A 32 7.90 -9.83 -8.54
CA GLU A 32 7.61 -11.21 -8.11
C GLU A 32 8.90 -12.03 -7.93
N ILE A 33 9.88 -11.89 -8.84
CA ILE A 33 11.17 -12.57 -8.74
C ILE A 33 11.99 -12.04 -7.56
N ASP A 34 12.10 -10.72 -7.43
CA ASP A 34 12.94 -10.11 -6.40
C ASP A 34 12.31 -10.20 -5.01
N GLN A 35 10.97 -10.21 -4.94
CA GLN A 35 10.18 -10.04 -3.72
C GLN A 35 8.87 -10.85 -3.74
N PRO A 36 8.92 -12.20 -3.80
CA PRO A 36 7.74 -13.04 -4.05
C PRO A 36 6.67 -12.92 -2.97
N LEU A 37 7.04 -12.91 -1.69
CA LEU A 37 6.09 -12.79 -0.59
C LEU A 37 5.44 -11.40 -0.53
N PHE A 38 6.19 -10.35 -0.86
CA PHE A 38 5.66 -8.98 -0.94
C PHE A 38 4.66 -8.86 -2.10
N PHE A 39 5.04 -9.37 -3.27
CA PHE A 39 4.18 -9.44 -4.44
C PHE A 39 2.89 -10.20 -4.13
N GLN A 40 3.00 -11.40 -3.58
CA GLN A 40 1.86 -12.24 -3.22
C GLN A 40 0.94 -11.55 -2.22
N THR A 41 1.48 -10.87 -1.21
CA THR A 41 0.67 -10.16 -0.21
C THR A 41 -0.17 -9.06 -0.85
N ILE A 42 0.45 -8.22 -1.68
CA ILE A 42 -0.22 -7.06 -2.28
C ILE A 42 -1.15 -7.50 -3.41
N PHE A 43 -0.61 -8.19 -4.42
CA PHE A 43 -1.35 -8.42 -5.67
C PHE A 43 -2.25 -9.66 -5.65
N ASN A 44 -2.06 -10.58 -4.70
CA ASN A 44 -2.93 -11.76 -4.57
C ASN A 44 -3.77 -11.72 -3.28
N THR A 45 -3.15 -11.58 -2.11
CA THR A 45 -3.87 -11.70 -0.83
C THR A 45 -4.81 -10.52 -0.59
N PHE A 46 -4.31 -9.28 -0.65
CA PHE A 46 -5.15 -8.10 -0.40
C PHE A 46 -6.25 -7.95 -1.47
N SER A 47 -5.90 -8.12 -2.75
CA SER A 47 -6.87 -8.09 -3.84
C SER A 47 -7.97 -9.15 -3.69
N SER A 48 -7.62 -10.39 -3.29
CA SER A 48 -8.60 -11.45 -3.03
C SER A 48 -9.57 -11.10 -1.90
N ILE A 49 -9.08 -10.53 -0.79
CA ILE A 49 -9.93 -10.13 0.34
C ILE A 49 -10.93 -9.03 -0.08
N ILE A 50 -10.51 -8.10 -0.93
CA ILE A 50 -11.41 -7.07 -1.47
C ILE A 50 -12.40 -7.71 -2.48
N ALA A 51 -11.94 -8.63 -3.32
CA ALA A 51 -12.76 -9.28 -4.35
C ALA A 51 -13.91 -10.11 -3.77
N GLU A 52 -13.74 -10.67 -2.57
CA GLU A 52 -14.82 -11.33 -1.82
C GLU A 52 -16.01 -10.40 -1.53
N ARG A 53 -15.78 -9.07 -1.53
CA ARG A 53 -16.80 -8.05 -1.26
C ARG A 53 -17.22 -7.30 -2.52
N HIS A 54 -16.25 -6.91 -3.36
CA HIS A 54 -16.49 -6.12 -4.56
C HIS A 54 -15.37 -6.30 -5.59
N GLN A 55 -15.65 -7.05 -6.65
CA GLN A 55 -14.66 -7.42 -7.66
C GLN A 55 -14.02 -6.20 -8.35
N ASP A 56 -14.82 -5.22 -8.79
CA ASP A 56 -14.27 -4.06 -9.50
C ASP A 56 -13.39 -3.18 -8.59
N MET A 57 -13.64 -3.22 -7.27
CA MET A 57 -12.81 -2.50 -6.30
C MET A 57 -11.47 -3.21 -6.13
N ALA A 58 -11.44 -4.53 -6.22
CA ALA A 58 -10.21 -5.30 -6.22
C ALA A 58 -9.36 -5.03 -7.47
N HIS A 59 -10.00 -4.85 -8.63
CA HIS A 59 -9.32 -4.42 -9.85
C HIS A 59 -8.70 -3.03 -9.69
N LEU A 60 -9.48 -2.04 -9.23
CA LEU A 60 -8.96 -0.72 -8.91
C LEU A 60 -7.79 -0.78 -7.92
N PHE A 61 -7.93 -1.58 -6.85
CA PHE A 61 -6.87 -1.75 -5.86
C PHE A 61 -5.56 -2.27 -6.49
N MET A 62 -5.63 -3.22 -7.41
CA MET A 62 -4.45 -3.74 -8.11
C MET A 62 -3.82 -2.66 -9.00
N ASP A 63 -4.63 -1.90 -9.73
CA ASP A 63 -4.16 -0.81 -10.59
C ASP A 63 -3.45 0.28 -9.76
N LEU A 64 -4.06 0.72 -8.68
CA LEU A 64 -3.48 1.69 -7.75
C LEU A 64 -2.22 1.15 -7.06
N SER A 65 -2.19 -0.13 -6.71
CA SER A 65 -0.97 -0.77 -6.15
C SER A 65 0.17 -0.82 -7.17
N PHE A 66 -0.15 -1.01 -8.44
CA PHE A 66 0.83 -0.91 -9.53
C PHE A 66 1.32 0.54 -9.72
N GLU A 67 0.44 1.54 -9.62
CA GLU A 67 0.85 2.95 -9.64
C GLU A 67 1.81 3.27 -8.49
N VAL A 68 1.57 2.75 -7.29
CA VAL A 68 2.51 2.88 -6.16
C VAL A 68 3.87 2.28 -6.51
N LEU A 69 3.92 1.06 -7.08
CA LEU A 69 5.17 0.45 -7.54
C LEU A 69 5.90 1.36 -8.53
N CYS A 70 5.20 1.91 -9.52
CA CYS A 70 5.74 2.83 -10.51
C CYS A 70 6.30 4.10 -9.87
N VAL A 71 5.56 4.71 -8.94
CA VAL A 71 5.98 5.93 -8.23
C VAL A 71 7.27 5.69 -7.46
N TYR A 72 7.33 4.64 -6.66
CA TYR A 72 8.53 4.32 -5.88
C TYR A 72 9.72 4.02 -6.77
N ARG A 73 9.50 3.27 -7.86
CA ARG A 73 10.58 2.96 -8.80
C ARG A 73 11.11 4.17 -9.53
N LYS A 74 10.23 5.11 -9.88
CA LYS A 74 10.58 6.34 -10.58
C LYS A 74 11.41 7.28 -9.72
N VAL A 75 11.05 7.42 -8.45
CA VAL A 75 11.67 8.41 -7.56
C VAL A 75 12.85 7.84 -6.78
N PHE A 76 12.74 6.60 -6.29
CA PHE A 76 13.73 6.02 -5.39
C PHE A 76 14.61 4.93 -6.05
N GLY A 77 14.36 4.59 -7.32
CA GLY A 77 15.17 3.64 -8.09
C GLY A 77 14.63 2.21 -8.09
N SER A 78 15.45 1.23 -8.47
CA SER A 78 14.99 -0.17 -8.56
C SER A 78 14.55 -0.72 -7.20
N THR A 79 13.55 -1.62 -7.22
CA THR A 79 13.10 -2.34 -6.03
C THR A 79 14.29 -3.00 -5.31
N PRO A 80 14.49 -2.73 -4.01
CA PRO A 80 15.49 -3.40 -3.20
C PRO A 80 15.31 -4.92 -3.23
N LYS A 81 16.41 -5.68 -3.31
CA LYS A 81 16.41 -7.15 -3.31
C LYS A 81 16.72 -7.67 -1.91
N PHE A 82 15.98 -8.66 -1.41
CA PHE A 82 16.27 -9.29 -0.12
C PHE A 82 17.14 -10.54 -0.27
N SER A 83 18.25 -10.45 -1.02
CA SER A 83 19.26 -11.53 -0.97
C SER A 83 19.85 -11.71 0.43
N ASP A 84 19.79 -10.66 1.25
CA ASP A 84 20.50 -10.58 2.53
C ASP A 84 19.57 -10.68 3.76
N ASP A 85 18.24 -10.64 3.57
CA ASP A 85 17.27 -10.68 4.68
C ASP A 85 15.94 -11.35 4.30
N PRO A 86 15.89 -12.70 4.30
CA PRO A 86 14.70 -13.45 3.93
C PRO A 86 13.53 -13.27 4.92
N THR A 87 13.78 -12.74 6.12
CA THR A 87 12.76 -12.61 7.18
C THR A 87 12.06 -11.25 7.20
N TRP A 88 12.44 -10.34 6.28
CA TRP A 88 11.89 -8.98 6.27
C TRP A 88 10.35 -8.97 6.16
N MET A 89 9.79 -9.79 5.27
CA MET A 89 8.34 -9.90 5.12
C MET A 89 7.65 -10.44 6.37
N GLU A 90 8.24 -11.41 7.07
CA GLU A 90 7.69 -11.94 8.32
C GLU A 90 7.65 -10.87 9.41
N ARG A 91 8.70 -10.02 9.48
CA ARG A 91 8.71 -8.88 10.41
C ARG A 91 7.66 -7.84 10.04
N GLN A 92 7.48 -7.54 8.75
CA GLN A 92 6.40 -6.64 8.32
C GLN A 92 5.02 -7.23 8.66
N ALA A 93 4.80 -8.52 8.40
CA ALA A 93 3.57 -9.20 8.77
C ALA A 93 3.32 -9.16 10.28
N GLY A 94 4.34 -9.37 11.11
CA GLY A 94 4.23 -9.27 12.56
C GLY A 94 3.96 -7.85 13.07
N LEU A 95 4.47 -6.82 12.38
CA LEU A 95 4.14 -5.42 12.69
C LEU A 95 2.70 -5.10 12.30
N LEU A 96 2.30 -5.48 11.09
CA LEU A 96 0.93 -5.30 10.61
C LEU A 96 -0.07 -6.09 11.47
N ASP A 97 0.22 -7.33 11.85
CA ASP A 97 -0.66 -8.11 12.74
C ASP A 97 -0.84 -7.41 14.09
N LYS A 98 0.24 -6.93 14.72
CA LYS A 98 0.15 -6.15 15.97
C LYS A 98 -0.70 -4.88 15.84
N GLU A 99 -0.66 -4.26 14.66
CA GLU A 99 -1.36 -3.00 14.36
C GLU A 99 -2.82 -3.21 13.96
N LEU A 100 -3.13 -4.28 13.23
CA LEU A 100 -4.45 -4.62 12.73
C LEU A 100 -5.25 -5.43 13.73
N LYS A 101 -4.60 -6.22 14.58
CA LYS A 101 -5.25 -7.05 15.60
C LYS A 101 -6.20 -6.27 16.51
N PRO A 102 -5.87 -5.07 17.01
CA PRO A 102 -6.82 -4.24 17.79
C PRO A 102 -8.01 -3.73 16.95
N LEU A 103 -7.89 -3.62 15.63
CA LEU A 103 -8.96 -3.25 14.71
C LEU A 103 -9.89 -4.44 14.37
N ILE A 104 -9.32 -5.66 14.32
CA ILE A 104 -10.02 -6.90 13.92
C ILE A 104 -10.65 -7.59 15.12
N GLU A 105 -10.00 -7.62 16.28
CA GLU A 105 -10.41 -8.49 17.38
C GLU A 105 -11.64 -8.02 18.15
N GLY A 106 -12.17 -6.81 17.90
CA GLY A 106 -13.59 -6.42 18.12
C GLY A 106 -14.26 -6.69 19.47
N ARG A 107 -13.60 -7.28 20.47
CA ARG A 107 -14.20 -7.69 21.73
C ARG A 107 -14.12 -6.52 22.71
N HIS A 108 -15.27 -5.93 22.99
CA HIS A 108 -15.47 -4.90 24.02
C HIS A 108 -14.56 -3.66 23.92
N ILE A 109 -14.27 -3.20 22.70
CA ILE A 109 -13.61 -1.91 22.50
C ILE A 109 -14.69 -0.84 22.31
N SER A 110 -14.75 0.14 23.22
CA SER A 110 -15.64 1.30 23.05
C SER A 110 -15.34 2.02 21.73
N GLU A 111 -16.36 2.58 21.09
CA GLU A 111 -16.24 3.31 19.81
C GLU A 111 -15.12 4.37 19.82
N LYS A 112 -15.00 5.13 20.91
CA LYS A 112 -13.91 6.10 21.13
C LYS A 112 -12.51 5.48 21.04
N ARG A 113 -12.33 4.28 21.62
CA ARG A 113 -11.06 3.55 21.60
C ARG A 113 -10.78 2.94 20.23
N SER A 114 -11.81 2.50 19.50
CA SER A 114 -11.68 2.06 18.11
C SER A 114 -11.22 3.21 17.19
N GLN A 115 -11.84 4.38 17.32
CA GLN A 115 -11.44 5.59 16.58
C GLN A 115 -10.00 6.02 16.92
N GLN A 116 -9.60 5.90 18.19
CA GLN A 116 -8.24 6.22 18.60
C GLN A 116 -7.21 5.24 18.03
N ILE A 117 -7.50 3.93 18.03
CA ILE A 117 -6.66 2.91 17.40
C ILE A 117 -6.51 3.18 15.90
N LYS A 118 -7.61 3.50 15.20
CA LYS A 118 -7.58 3.89 13.78
C LYS A 118 -6.71 5.14 13.59
N ALA A 119 -6.92 6.18 14.39
CA ALA A 119 -6.15 7.40 14.31
C ALA A 119 -4.65 7.17 14.56
N ASP A 120 -4.30 6.31 15.51
CA ASP A 120 -2.91 5.98 15.82
C ASP A 120 -2.27 5.10 14.74
N PHE A 121 -3.04 4.23 14.08
CA PHE A 121 -2.59 3.46 12.93
C PHE A 121 -2.18 4.38 11.77
N PHE A 122 -2.98 5.40 11.46
CA PHE A 122 -2.69 6.31 10.35
C PHE A 122 -1.68 7.43 10.68
N LYS A 123 -1.18 7.50 11.93
CA LYS A 123 -0.17 8.48 12.30
C LYS A 123 1.24 8.04 11.88
N PRO A 124 2.11 9.00 11.53
CA PRO A 124 3.54 8.74 11.38
C PRO A 124 4.10 8.20 12.71
N LYS A 125 4.92 7.16 12.64
CA LYS A 125 5.73 6.73 13.78
C LYS A 125 7.05 7.49 13.83
N ASP A 126 7.73 7.44 14.98
CA ASP A 126 9.04 8.08 15.13
C ASP A 126 10.03 7.57 14.08
N GLY A 127 10.55 8.50 13.27
CA GLY A 127 11.48 8.20 12.18
C GLY A 127 10.83 7.61 10.91
N GLU A 128 9.50 7.43 10.89
CA GLU A 128 8.76 7.00 9.71
C GLU A 128 8.49 8.20 8.78
N ILE A 129 8.77 8.02 7.49
CA ILE A 129 8.41 8.98 6.46
C ILE A 129 7.04 8.61 5.92
N MET A 130 6.07 9.51 6.03
CA MET A 130 4.76 9.35 5.40
C MET A 130 4.78 9.90 3.99
N GLN A 131 4.08 9.23 3.07
CA GLN A 131 3.84 9.74 1.73
C GLN A 131 2.43 10.33 1.67
N THR A 132 2.22 11.44 2.39
CA THR A 132 0.87 12.00 2.62
C THR A 132 0.17 12.32 1.31
N GLY A 133 0.87 12.96 0.38
CA GLY A 133 0.33 13.29 -0.95
C GLY A 133 -0.07 12.06 -1.77
N LEU A 134 0.74 10.99 -1.71
CA LEU A 134 0.42 9.74 -2.41
C LEU A 134 -0.80 9.05 -1.78
N VAL A 135 -0.88 8.98 -0.45
CA VAL A 135 -2.04 8.42 0.25
C VAL A 135 -3.31 9.21 -0.06
N GLN A 136 -3.22 10.54 -0.11
CA GLN A 136 -4.34 11.40 -0.48
C GLN A 136 -4.81 11.08 -1.91
N PHE A 137 -3.90 11.05 -2.88
CA PHE A 137 -4.21 10.70 -4.27
C PHE A 137 -4.91 9.34 -4.39
N LEU A 138 -4.43 8.33 -3.66
CA LEU A 138 -5.04 6.99 -3.65
C LEU A 138 -6.47 7.01 -3.08
N ASN A 139 -6.68 7.76 -2.00
CA ASN A 139 -8.01 7.91 -1.40
C ASN A 139 -8.97 8.64 -2.34
N GLU A 140 -8.52 9.70 -3.00
CA GLU A 140 -9.29 10.44 -4.01
C GLU A 140 -9.64 9.55 -5.20
N SER A 141 -8.71 8.71 -5.65
CA SER A 141 -8.97 7.75 -6.75
C SER A 141 -10.05 6.72 -6.39
N VAL A 142 -10.09 6.27 -5.14
CA VAL A 142 -11.17 5.40 -4.63
C VAL A 142 -12.50 6.17 -4.54
N ASP A 143 -12.48 7.42 -4.06
CA ASP A 143 -13.69 8.25 -3.97
C ASP A 143 -14.28 8.57 -5.35
N ASP A 144 -13.43 8.86 -6.33
CA ASP A 144 -13.82 9.07 -7.72
C ASP A 144 -14.45 7.80 -8.30
N PHE A 145 -13.85 6.63 -8.08
CA PHE A 145 -14.41 5.36 -8.55
C PHE A 145 -15.83 5.10 -8.00
N VAL A 146 -16.06 5.33 -6.71
CA VAL A 146 -17.37 5.08 -6.09
C VAL A 146 -18.42 6.14 -6.39
N SER A 147 -18.01 7.31 -6.87
CA SER A 147 -18.96 8.30 -7.39
C SER A 147 -19.73 7.79 -8.62
N TYR A 148 -19.15 6.82 -9.34
CA TYR A 148 -19.75 6.17 -10.50
C TYR A 148 -20.19 4.72 -10.25
N ASN A 149 -19.70 4.07 -9.19
CA ASN A 149 -19.93 2.65 -8.90
C ASN A 149 -20.44 2.46 -7.47
N ALA A 150 -21.58 1.77 -7.30
CA ALA A 150 -22.13 1.52 -5.98
C ALA A 150 -21.25 0.56 -5.18
N CYS A 151 -20.66 1.04 -4.08
CA CYS A 151 -19.85 0.24 -3.17
C CYS A 151 -20.24 0.58 -1.72
N ASP A 152 -20.26 -0.42 -0.83
CA ASP A 152 -20.59 -0.18 0.57
C ASP A 152 -19.43 0.50 1.32
N ALA A 153 -19.77 1.29 2.35
CA ALA A 153 -18.79 2.06 3.11
C ALA A 153 -17.68 1.20 3.76
N ALA A 154 -17.99 -0.05 4.14
CA ALA A 154 -17.00 -0.92 4.76
C ALA A 154 -15.97 -1.43 3.74
N THR A 155 -16.38 -1.71 2.50
CA THR A 155 -15.47 -2.08 1.41
C THR A 155 -14.61 -0.90 0.97
N ILE A 156 -15.16 0.31 0.96
CA ILE A 156 -14.39 1.55 0.70
C ILE A 156 -13.32 1.73 1.77
N GLU A 157 -13.69 1.64 3.05
CA GLU A 157 -12.77 1.79 4.17
C GLU A 157 -11.67 0.71 4.15
N LEU A 158 -12.05 -0.54 3.87
CA LEU A 158 -11.10 -1.65 3.72
C LEU A 158 -10.07 -1.37 2.63
N THR A 159 -10.53 -0.93 1.45
CA THR A 159 -9.66 -0.67 0.30
C THR A 159 -8.67 0.46 0.59
N LYS A 160 -9.15 1.59 1.14
CA LYS A 160 -8.28 2.71 1.54
C LYS A 160 -7.28 2.29 2.62
N THR A 161 -7.69 1.47 3.57
CA THR A 161 -6.80 0.92 4.61
C THR A 161 -5.72 0.04 4.01
N MET A 162 -6.06 -0.85 3.07
CA MET A 162 -5.09 -1.71 2.39
C MET A 162 -4.13 -0.90 1.51
N LEU A 163 -4.60 0.13 0.80
CA LEU A 163 -3.74 1.03 0.02
C LEU A 163 -2.76 1.79 0.92
N PHE A 164 -3.21 2.26 2.08
CA PHE A 164 -2.31 2.84 3.08
C PHE A 164 -1.24 1.86 3.54
N VAL A 165 -1.62 0.60 3.82
CA VAL A 165 -0.66 -0.47 4.15
C VAL A 165 0.33 -0.72 3.02
N VAL A 166 -0.14 -0.73 1.77
CA VAL A 166 0.74 -0.85 0.59
C VAL A 166 1.78 0.27 0.57
N VAL A 167 1.36 1.53 0.74
CA VAL A 167 2.30 2.67 0.80
C VAL A 167 3.31 2.50 1.94
N ARG A 168 2.87 2.11 3.14
CA ARG A 168 3.77 1.83 4.27
C ARG A 168 4.77 0.71 3.97
N LEU A 169 4.30 -0.38 3.38
CA LEU A 169 5.13 -1.52 3.00
C LEU A 169 6.21 -1.10 1.99
N PHE A 170 5.87 -0.28 1.00
CA PHE A 170 6.84 0.31 0.07
C PHE A 170 7.80 1.29 0.76
N ASN A 171 7.30 2.15 1.67
CA ASN A 171 8.16 3.01 2.48
C ASN A 171 9.20 2.19 3.26
N ASN A 172 8.79 1.12 3.91
CA ASN A 172 9.67 0.25 4.68
C ASN A 172 10.64 -0.53 3.78
N LEU A 173 10.21 -0.90 2.57
CA LEU A 173 11.05 -1.60 1.59
C LEU A 173 12.17 -0.69 1.08
N TYR A 174 11.86 0.57 0.78
CA TYR A 174 12.83 1.56 0.25
C TYR A 174 13.58 2.34 1.34
N SER A 175 13.14 2.25 2.58
CA SER A 175 13.93 2.68 3.73
C SER A 175 15.02 1.64 3.95
N LYS A 176 16.28 2.07 3.96
CA LYS A 176 17.40 1.18 4.30
C LYS A 176 17.06 0.48 5.62
N PRO A 177 17.36 -0.82 5.80
CA PRO A 177 17.50 -1.33 7.15
C PRO A 177 18.59 -0.47 7.80
N THR A 178 18.20 0.41 8.71
CA THR A 178 19.10 0.77 9.80
C THR A 178 19.33 -0.53 10.54
N LEU A 179 20.36 -1.26 10.09
CA LEU A 179 21.09 -2.19 10.93
C LEU A 179 21.48 -1.37 12.16
N GLN A 180 20.72 -1.52 13.24
CA GLN A 180 21.16 -1.24 14.59
C GLN A 180 21.62 -2.56 15.20
#